data_AF-A0A0G2JFK1-F1
#
_entry.id   AF-A0A0G2JFK1-F1
#
_cell.length_a   1.000
_cell.length_b   1.000
_cell.length_c   1.000
_cell.angle_alpha   90.00
_cell.angle_beta   90.00
_cell.angle_gamma   90.00
#
_symmetry.space_group_name_H-M   'P 1'
#
loop_
_entity.id
_entity.type
_entity.pdbx_description
1 polymer ?
#
loop_
_entity_poly.entity_id
_entity_poly.type
_entity_poly.pdbx_seq_one_letter_code
_entity_poly.pdbx_strand_id
1 'polypeptide(L)' 'TVYAVEANGDPSDDFDTEREEGEVQYLIKWKGWSYIHSTWESEDSLQQQKVKGLKKLENFKKKEDEVKQCCEDK' A
#
# COMPACT_ATOMS: atom_id res chain seq x y z
N THR A 1 -1.56 7.03 9.25
CA THR A 1 -1.11 6.15 10.37
C THR A 1 -2.31 5.84 11.24
N VAL A 2 -2.26 4.78 12.05
CA VAL A 2 -3.39 4.36 12.91
C VAL A 2 -3.91 5.52 13.77
N TYR A 3 -3.00 6.28 14.38
CA TYR A 3 -3.36 7.45 15.19
C TYR A 3 -3.98 8.60 14.39
N ALA A 4 -3.57 8.79 13.13
CA ALA A 4 -4.14 9.84 12.29
C ALA A 4 -5.58 9.52 11.91
N VAL A 5 -5.88 8.22 11.69
CA VAL A 5 -7.23 7.71 11.46
C VAL A 5 -8.08 7.86 12.73
N GLU A 6 -7.55 7.48 13.89
CA GLU A 6 -8.25 7.64 15.18
C GLU A 6 -8.53 9.10 15.53
N ALA A 7 -7.64 10.04 15.15
CA ALA A 7 -7.78 11.45 15.48
C ALA A 7 -8.63 12.25 14.47
N ASN A 8 -8.57 11.92 13.18
CA ASN A 8 -9.18 12.72 12.11
C ASN A 8 -10.25 11.96 11.30
N GLY A 9 -10.52 10.69 11.63
CA GLY A 9 -11.33 9.80 10.79
C GLY A 9 -10.49 9.14 9.69
N ASP A 10 -10.98 8.02 9.15
CA ASP A 10 -10.36 7.37 8.00
C ASP A 10 -10.75 8.14 6.73
N PRO A 11 -9.79 8.76 6.01
CA PRO A 11 -10.09 9.47 4.77
C PRO A 11 -10.55 8.55 3.64
N SER A 12 -10.43 7.23 3.80
CA SER A 12 -10.90 6.20 2.87
C SER A 12 -12.24 5.58 3.28
N ASP A 13 -12.88 6.01 4.37
CA ASP A 13 -14.14 5.41 4.88
C ASP A 13 -15.32 5.52 3.90
N ASP A 14 -15.35 6.59 3.09
CA ASP A 14 -16.38 6.84 2.07
C ASP A 14 -15.98 6.32 0.67
N PHE A 15 -14.86 5.61 0.53
CA PHE A 15 -14.37 5.17 -0.78
C PHE A 15 -15.20 4.00 -1.34
N ASP A 16 -15.92 4.24 -2.43
CA ASP A 16 -16.73 3.23 -3.12
C ASP A 16 -15.94 2.59 -4.28
N THR A 17 -15.55 1.32 -4.09
CA THR A 17 -14.78 0.56 -5.08
C THR A 17 -15.52 0.31 -6.40
N GLU A 18 -16.85 0.43 -6.44
CA GLU A 18 -17.64 0.27 -7.67
C GLU A 18 -17.83 1.57 -8.45
N ARG A 19 -17.67 2.72 -7.78
CA ARG A 19 -17.99 4.04 -8.35
C ARG A 19 -16.76 4.91 -8.59
N GLU A 20 -15.66 4.62 -7.90
CA GLU A 20 -14.42 5.39 -7.98
C GLU A 20 -13.26 4.51 -8.45
N GLU A 21 -12.46 5.03 -9.39
CA GLU A 21 -11.23 4.37 -9.85
C GLU A 21 -10.18 4.48 -8.74
N GLY A 22 -10.05 3.41 -7.96
CA GLY A 22 -9.11 3.34 -6.84
C GLY A 22 -7.66 3.23 -7.30
N GLU A 23 -6.75 3.79 -6.51
CA GLU A 23 -5.32 3.58 -6.69
C GLU A 23 -4.81 2.40 -5.85
N VAL A 24 -3.81 1.70 -6.36
CA VAL A 24 -3.16 0.62 -5.61
C VAL A 24 -2.25 1.22 -4.55
N GLN A 25 -2.61 1.03 -3.28
CA GLN A 25 -1.84 1.47 -2.13
C GLN A 25 -1.22 0.27 -1.39
N TYR A 26 -0.06 0.51 -0.79
CA TYR A 26 0.71 -0.47 -0.03
C TYR A 26 0.87 0.00 1.41
N LEU A 27 0.61 -0.90 2.36
CA LEU A 27 0.89 -0.62 3.76
C LEU A 27 2.39 -0.79 4.05
N ILE A 28 3.09 0.33 4.24
CA ILE A 28 4.54 0.33 4.41
C ILE A 28 4.92 0.28 5.89
N LYS A 29 5.59 -0.80 6.26
CA LYS A 29 6.29 -0.90 7.56
C LYS A 29 7.66 -0.24 7.48
N TRP A 30 7.80 0.93 8.10
CA TRP A 30 9.03 1.72 8.08
C TRP A 30 10.15 1.12 8.95
N LYS A 31 11.41 1.22 8.47
CA LYS A 31 12.57 0.74 9.23
C LYS A 31 12.81 1.64 10.44
N GLY A 32 12.94 1.04 11.62
CA GLY A 32 13.16 1.78 12.87
C GLY A 32 11.88 2.29 13.53
N TRP A 33 10.70 1.98 12.95
CA TRP A 33 9.41 2.36 13.50
C TRP A 33 8.54 1.13 13.77
N SER A 34 7.73 1.21 14.81
CA SER A 34 6.71 0.21 15.12
C SER A 34 5.56 0.24 14.11
N TYR A 35 4.80 -0.86 14.02
CA TYR A 35 3.72 -1.03 13.04
C TYR A 35 2.64 0.06 13.07
N ILE A 36 2.39 0.67 14.24
CA ILE A 36 1.48 1.79 14.46
C ILE A 36 1.77 3.02 13.57
N HIS A 37 3.03 3.19 13.16
CA HIS A 37 3.48 4.27 12.28
C HIS A 37 3.46 3.88 10.81
N SER A 38 2.95 2.69 10.46
CA SER A 38 2.80 2.31 9.07
C SER A 38 1.83 3.26 8.37
N THR A 39 2.11 3.54 7.11
CA THR A 39 1.31 4.42 6.26
C THR A 39 0.91 3.67 5.00
N TRP A 40 -0.26 4.02 4.47
CA TRP A 40 -0.68 3.60 3.14
C TRP A 40 -0.02 4.51 2.13
N GLU A 41 0.74 3.95 1.21
CA GLU A 41 1.52 4.70 0.21
C GLU A 41 1.34 4.06 -1.16
N SER A 42 1.17 4.89 -2.20
CA SER A 42 1.25 4.45 -3.59
C SER A 42 2.70 4.32 -4.06
N GLU A 43 2.93 3.60 -5.16
CA GLU A 43 4.29 3.50 -5.72
C GLU A 43 4.84 4.88 -6.12
N ASP A 44 3.97 5.75 -6.65
CA ASP A 44 4.34 7.12 -7.01
C ASP A 44 4.78 7.92 -5.77
N SER A 45 4.03 7.87 -4.65
CA SER A 45 4.42 8.53 -3.40
C SER A 45 5.80 8.05 -2.91
N LEU A 46 6.06 6.74 -2.94
CA LEU A 46 7.35 6.18 -2.52
C LEU A 46 8.50 6.59 -3.46
N GLN A 47 8.25 6.67 -4.76
CA GLN A 47 9.22 7.16 -5.74
C GLN A 47 9.51 8.65 -5.53
N GLN A 48 8.48 9.47 -5.32
CA GLN A 48 8.61 10.91 -5.04
C GLN A 48 9.40 11.18 -3.75
N GLN A 49 9.14 10.41 -2.69
CA GLN A 49 9.88 10.47 -1.42
C GLN A 49 11.32 9.95 -1.53
N LYS A 50 11.71 9.36 -2.68
CA LYS A 50 13.03 8.76 -2.94
C LYS A 50 13.46 7.76 -1.87
N VAL A 51 12.52 6.94 -1.40
CA VAL A 51 12.79 5.99 -0.32
C VAL A 51 13.80 4.93 -0.74
N LYS A 52 14.72 4.60 0.16
CA LYS A 52 15.65 3.49 -0.03
C LYS A 52 14.91 2.18 0.25
N GLY A 53 14.51 1.45 -0.78
CA GLY A 53 13.84 0.15 -0.61
C GLY A 53 12.84 -0.28 -1.67
N LEU A 54 12.63 0.51 -2.74
CA LEU A 54 11.67 0.22 -3.81
C LEU A 54 11.83 -1.18 -4.41
N LYS A 55 13.05 -1.72 -4.48
CA LYS A 55 13.30 -3.09 -4.96
C LYS A 55 12.56 -4.17 -4.16
N LYS A 56 12.26 -3.95 -2.88
CA LYS A 56 11.41 -4.87 -2.10
C LYS A 56 9.95 -4.82 -2.56
N LEU A 57 9.46 -3.62 -2.91
CA LEU A 57 8.11 -3.44 -3.44
C LEU A 57 7.98 -4.10 -4.81
N GLU A 58 8.95 -3.90 -5.70
CA GLU A 58 9.00 -4.56 -7.02
C GLU A 58 8.96 -6.09 -6.90
N ASN A 59 9.77 -6.67 -6.00
CA ASN A 59 9.76 -8.11 -5.74
C ASN A 59 8.43 -8.60 -5.16
N PHE A 60 7.79 -7.80 -4.30
CA PHE A 60 6.48 -8.12 -3.73
C PHE A 60 5.41 -8.15 -4.82
N LYS A 61 5.35 -7.11 -5.66
CA LYS A 61 4.44 -7.01 -6.82
C LYS A 61 4.61 -8.21 -7.75
N LYS A 62 5.84 -8.52 -8.15
CA LYS A 62 6.12 -9.64 -9.04
C LYS A 62 5.65 -10.97 -8.47
N LYS A 63 5.89 -11.21 -7.18
CA LYS A 63 5.43 -12.44 -6.52
C LYS A 63 3.90 -12.48 -6.42
N GLU A 64 3.25 -11.36 -6.17
CA GLU A 64 1.80 -11.27 -6.12
C GLU A 64 1.16 -11.56 -7.49
N ASP A 65 1.77 -11.04 -8.55
CA ASP A 65 1.39 -11.29 -9.96
C ASP A 65 1.54 -12.78 -10.33
N GLU A 66 2.69 -13.37 -10.00
CA GLU A 66 2.93 -14.82 -10.17
C GLU A 66 1.92 -15.68 -9.39
N VAL A 67 1.54 -15.25 -8.18
CA VAL A 67 0.53 -15.95 -7.36
C VAL A 67 -0.87 -15.82 -7.94
N LYS A 68 -1.27 -14.63 -8.42
CA LYS A 68 -2.57 -14.42 -9.07
C LYS A 68 -2.69 -15.25 -10.34
N GLN A 69 -1.64 -15.22 -11.18
CA GLN A 69 -1.59 -15.98 -12.42
C GLN A 69 -1.72 -17.50 -12.18
N CYS A 70 -1.13 -18.02 -11.11
CA CYS A 70 -1.23 -19.46 -10.80
C CYS A 70 -2.65 -19.89 -10.34
N CYS A 71 -3.50 -18.94 -9.94
CA CYS A 71 -4.87 -19.20 -9.49
C CYS A 71 -5.92 -19.02 -10.60
N GLU A 72 -5.62 -18.28 -11.68
CA GLU A 72 -6.54 -18.09 -12.82
C GLU A 72 -6.47 -19.22 -13.87
N ASP A 73 -5.43 -20.06 -13.85
CA ASP A 73 -5.26 -21.22 -14.74
C ASP A 73 -5.95 -22.52 -14.23
N LYS A 74 -6.97 -22.44 -13.37
CA LYS A 74 -7.68 -23.60 -12.80
C LYS A 74 -9.20 -23.47 -12.83
#